data_AF-A0A662B3B6-F1
#
_entry.id   AF-A0A662B3B6-F1
#
_cell.length_a   1.000
_cell.length_b   1.000
_cell.length_c   1.000
_cell.angle_alpha   90.00
_cell.angle_beta   90.00
_cell.angle_gamma   90.00
#
_symmetry.space_group_name_H-M   'P 1'
#
loop_
_entity.id
_entity.type
_entity.pdbx_description
1 polymer ?
#
loop_
_entity_poly.entity_id
_entity_poly.type
_entity_poly.pdbx_seq_one_letter_code
_entity_poly.pdbx_strand_id
1 'polypeptide(L)'
;MKRIAILSVTVLIGIMAAFLILLFNHELQPQDKPSDKPNDWFFRQRAYPYEQINHAAYIEALKQRSELNLRSNSSGNRGQWEFAGPVNTGGRLSDVEMNPNDMSIAYLGAASGGVFKSTDQGVTWYPVFDTALSLSIGDIALAPSNPD
;
A
#
# COMPACT_ATOMS: atom_id res chain seq x y z
N MET A 1 47.44 -38.17 39.50
CA MET A 1 47.46 -37.19 38.39
C MET A 1 46.27 -37.31 37.41
N LYS A 2 45.86 -38.51 36.96
CA LYS A 2 44.76 -38.67 35.97
C LYS A 2 43.35 -38.21 36.42
N ARG A 3 43.01 -38.30 37.72
CA ARG A 3 41.67 -37.91 38.24
C ARG A 3 41.42 -36.39 38.28
N ILE A 4 42.47 -35.59 38.45
CA ILE A 4 42.38 -34.12 38.48
C ILE A 4 42.17 -33.57 37.06
N ALA A 5 42.80 -34.19 36.06
CA ALA A 5 42.61 -33.83 34.65
C ALA A 5 41.17 -34.11 34.17
N ILE A 6 40.57 -35.24 34.55
CA ILE A 6 39.19 -35.59 34.17
C ILE A 6 38.16 -34.62 34.78
N LEU A 7 38.36 -34.20 36.05
CA LEU A 7 37.50 -33.19 36.68
C LEU A 7 37.61 -31.82 36.02
N SER A 8 38.79 -31.45 35.49
CA SER A 8 38.97 -30.16 34.80
C SER A 8 38.26 -30.11 33.44
N VAL A 9 38.22 -31.25 32.73
CA VAL A 9 37.62 -31.36 31.39
C VAL A 9 36.09 -31.33 31.48
N THR A 10 35.49 -31.97 32.49
CA THR A 10 34.03 -31.95 32.67
C THR A 10 33.52 -30.57 33.08
N VAL A 11 34.28 -29.83 33.89
CA VAL A 11 33.97 -28.43 34.22
C VAL A 11 34.07 -27.54 32.99
N LEU A 12 35.10 -27.73 32.16
CA LEU A 12 35.27 -26.95 30.92
C LEU A 12 34.13 -27.19 29.92
N ILE A 13 33.69 -28.45 29.76
CA ILE A 13 32.54 -28.81 28.92
C ILE A 13 31.25 -28.19 29.46
N GLY A 14 31.06 -28.18 30.78
CA GLY A 14 29.90 -27.53 31.41
C GLY A 14 29.87 -26.01 31.17
N ILE A 15 31.02 -25.35 31.29
CA ILE A 15 31.15 -23.90 31.01
C ILE A 15 30.90 -23.62 29.52
N MET A 16 31.46 -24.44 28.62
CA MET A 16 31.27 -24.29 27.18
C MET A 16 29.81 -24.51 26.77
N ALA A 17 29.12 -25.50 27.39
CA ALA A 17 27.70 -25.73 27.17
C ALA A 17 26.84 -24.57 27.69
N ALA A 18 27.14 -24.03 28.88
CA ALA A 18 26.46 -22.85 29.40
C ALA A 18 26.70 -21.61 28.52
N PHE A 19 27.91 -21.45 27.99
CA PHE A 19 28.26 -20.38 27.05
C PHE A 19 27.56 -20.54 25.70
N LEU A 20 27.42 -21.78 25.20
CA LEU A 20 26.65 -22.07 23.99
C LEU A 20 25.15 -21.78 24.21
N ILE A 21 24.60 -22.13 25.37
CA ILE A 21 23.20 -21.81 25.73
C ILE A 21 23.01 -20.30 25.81
N LEU A 22 23.97 -19.55 26.38
CA LEU A 22 23.94 -18.09 26.41
C LEU A 22 24.07 -17.46 25.01
N LEU A 23 24.90 -18.03 24.13
CA LEU A 23 25.05 -17.59 22.75
C LEU A 23 23.78 -17.86 21.92
N PHE A 24 23.14 -19.01 22.09
CA PHE A 24 21.91 -19.36 21.39
C PHE A 24 20.65 -18.69 21.96
N ASN A 25 20.62 -18.35 23.26
CA ASN A 25 19.52 -17.58 23.87
C ASN A 25 19.63 -16.07 23.61
N HIS A 26 20.69 -15.58 22.97
CA HIS A 26 20.84 -14.17 22.61
C HIS A 26 20.14 -13.81 21.28
N GLU A 27 19.33 -14.68 20.69
CA GLU A 27 18.50 -14.27 19.56
C GLU A 27 17.27 -13.46 20.02
N LEU A 28 17.30 -12.18 19.62
CA LEU A 28 16.25 -11.18 19.59
C LEU A 28 15.87 -10.53 20.95
N GLN A 29 16.83 -9.83 21.57
CA GLN A 29 16.40 -8.59 22.20
C GLN A 29 15.78 -7.71 21.09
N PRO A 30 14.55 -7.20 21.26
CA PRO A 30 13.97 -6.29 20.29
C PRO A 30 14.96 -5.15 20.10
N GLN A 31 15.38 -4.93 18.86
CA GLN A 31 16.17 -3.77 18.45
C GLN A 31 15.58 -2.54 19.17
N ASP A 32 16.43 -1.78 19.86
CA ASP A 32 16.05 -0.54 20.56
C ASP A 32 14.99 0.19 19.76
N LYS A 33 13.76 0.28 20.30
CA LYS A 33 12.61 0.84 19.58
C LYS A 33 13.03 2.18 18.99
N PRO A 34 13.14 2.32 17.65
CA PRO A 34 13.28 3.63 17.05
C PRO A 34 12.08 4.43 17.55
N SER A 35 12.31 5.66 18.03
CA SER A 35 11.25 6.54 18.50
C SER A 35 10.07 6.49 17.53
N ASP A 36 8.97 5.86 17.94
CA ASP A 36 7.79 5.64 17.09
C ASP A 36 7.33 6.99 16.55
N LYS A 37 7.53 7.20 15.25
CA LYS A 37 6.94 8.36 14.60
C LYS A 37 5.43 8.09 14.51
N PRO A 38 4.56 9.11 14.54
CA PRO A 38 3.10 8.92 14.54
C PRO A 38 2.57 8.03 13.41
N ASN A 39 3.28 7.93 12.28
CA ASN A 39 2.96 7.04 11.16
C ASN A 39 3.17 5.54 11.45
N ASP A 40 4.02 5.18 12.42
CA ASP A 40 4.36 3.79 12.75
C ASP A 40 3.19 3.05 13.42
N TRP A 41 2.29 3.78 14.11
CA TRP A 41 1.09 3.18 14.70
C TRP A 41 0.13 2.62 13.64
N PHE A 42 -0.19 3.40 12.60
CA PHE A 42 -1.04 2.96 11.49
C PHE A 42 -0.37 1.90 10.62
N PHE A 43 0.96 1.93 10.51
CA PHE A 43 1.71 0.89 9.83
C PHE A 43 1.59 -0.45 10.57
N ARG A 44 1.86 -0.46 11.88
CA ARG A 44 1.75 -1.67 12.72
C ARG A 44 0.36 -2.25 12.73
N GLN A 45 -0.69 -1.41 12.78
CA GLN A 45 -2.07 -1.90 12.70
C GLN A 45 -2.33 -2.66 11.39
N ARG A 46 -1.78 -2.20 10.26
CA ARG A 46 -1.92 -2.86 8.95
C ARG A 46 -1.01 -4.07 8.76
N ALA A 47 0.13 -4.07 9.42
CA ALA A 47 1.12 -5.12 9.31
C ALA A 47 0.93 -6.25 10.34
N TYR A 48 0.05 -6.08 11.33
CA TYR A 48 -0.28 -7.12 12.31
C TYR A 48 -0.88 -8.36 11.63
N PRO A 49 -0.53 -9.59 12.07
CA PRO A 49 0.39 -9.94 13.16
C PRO A 49 1.87 -10.03 12.77
N TYR A 50 2.20 -9.74 11.50
CA TYR A 50 3.50 -10.09 10.91
C TYR A 50 4.53 -8.96 10.93
N GLU A 51 4.18 -7.78 11.46
CA GLU A 51 5.00 -6.54 11.54
C GLU A 51 5.49 -5.97 10.21
N GLN A 52 5.32 -6.70 9.11
CA GLN A 52 5.61 -6.28 7.74
C GLN A 52 4.40 -6.49 6.82
N ILE A 53 4.24 -5.61 5.84
CA ILE A 53 3.26 -5.78 4.76
C ILE A 53 3.90 -6.69 3.69
N ASN A 54 3.23 -7.79 3.34
CA ASN A 54 3.73 -8.70 2.31
C ASN A 54 3.61 -8.06 0.91
N HIS A 55 4.69 -7.44 0.45
CA HIS A 55 4.76 -6.83 -0.87
C HIS A 55 4.67 -7.85 -2.02
N ALA A 56 5.14 -9.09 -1.83
CA ALA A 56 5.06 -10.11 -2.87
C ALA A 56 3.60 -10.47 -3.18
N ALA A 57 2.76 -10.61 -2.13
CA ALA A 57 1.33 -10.83 -2.29
C ALA A 57 0.63 -9.68 -3.02
N TYR A 58 1.06 -8.43 -2.80
CA TYR A 58 0.56 -7.28 -3.53
C TYR A 58 0.89 -7.37 -5.03
N ILE A 59 2.16 -7.67 -5.39
CA ILE A 59 2.56 -7.83 -6.80
C ILE A 59 1.79 -8.98 -7.48
N GLU A 60 1.57 -10.09 -6.77
CA GLU A 60 0.77 -11.21 -7.27
C GLU A 60 -0.68 -10.79 -7.55
N ALA A 61 -1.30 -10.05 -6.62
CA ALA A 61 -2.65 -9.52 -6.81
C ALA A 61 -2.76 -8.59 -8.03
N LEU A 62 -1.73 -7.76 -8.29
CA LEU A 62 -1.68 -6.93 -9.50
C LEU A 62 -1.64 -7.76 -10.78
N LYS A 63 -0.83 -8.82 -10.78
CA LYS A 63 -0.77 -9.75 -11.91
C LYS A 63 -2.12 -10.43 -12.14
N GLN A 64 -2.73 -10.95 -11.08
CA GLN A 64 -4.04 -11.60 -11.15
C GLN A 64 -5.12 -10.65 -11.70
N ARG A 65 -5.15 -9.39 -11.23
CA ARG A 65 -6.05 -8.36 -11.77
C ARG A 65 -5.87 -8.20 -13.28
N SER A 66 -4.63 -8.11 -13.76
CA SER A 66 -4.37 -7.94 -15.19
C SER A 66 -4.92 -9.11 -16.01
N GLU A 67 -4.74 -10.34 -15.52
CA GLU A 67 -5.23 -11.55 -16.17
C GLU A 67 -6.77 -11.59 -16.20
N LEU A 68 -7.43 -11.19 -15.10
CA LEU A 68 -8.89 -11.10 -15.04
C LEU A 68 -9.44 -10.07 -16.03
N ASN A 69 -8.80 -8.92 -16.16
CA ASN A 69 -9.18 -7.89 -17.12
C ASN A 69 -9.09 -8.41 -18.57
N LEU A 70 -8.00 -9.12 -18.90
CA LEU A 70 -7.81 -9.74 -20.23
C LEU A 70 -8.88 -10.80 -20.52
N ARG A 71 -9.13 -11.70 -19.57
CA ARG A 71 -10.18 -12.73 -19.69
C ARG A 71 -11.54 -12.10 -19.88
N SER A 72 -11.85 -11.10 -19.07
CA SER A 72 -13.14 -10.42 -19.15
C SER A 72 -13.29 -9.70 -20.50
N ASN A 73 -12.22 -9.11 -21.07
CA ASN A 73 -12.25 -8.46 -22.40
C ASN A 73 -12.51 -9.43 -23.55
N SER A 74 -12.24 -10.72 -23.38
CA SER A 74 -12.48 -11.76 -24.38
C SER A 74 -13.92 -12.30 -24.42
N SER A 75 -14.74 -11.95 -23.42
CA SER A 75 -16.14 -12.37 -23.35
C SER A 75 -17.02 -11.43 -24.21
N GLY A 76 -17.45 -11.92 -25.37
CA GLY A 76 -18.00 -11.13 -26.48
C GLY A 76 -19.35 -10.43 -26.29
N ASN A 77 -19.85 -10.25 -25.07
CA ASN A 77 -20.95 -9.31 -24.82
C ASN A 77 -20.99 -8.90 -23.34
N ARG A 78 -20.46 -7.72 -23.04
CA ARG A 78 -20.63 -7.09 -21.73
C ARG A 78 -21.72 -6.05 -21.84
N GLY A 79 -22.75 -6.17 -21.01
CA GLY A 79 -23.69 -5.07 -20.80
C GLY A 79 -22.93 -3.78 -20.51
N GLN A 80 -23.44 -2.65 -20.99
CA GLN A 80 -22.87 -1.34 -20.65
C GLN A 80 -23.18 -1.08 -19.17
N TRP A 81 -22.13 -0.86 -18.38
CA TRP A 81 -22.31 -0.44 -16.99
C TRP A 81 -22.78 1.02 -16.98
N GLU A 82 -23.88 1.26 -16.30
CA GLU A 82 -24.44 2.60 -16.12
C GLU A 82 -24.55 2.96 -14.64
N PHE A 83 -24.51 4.26 -14.35
CA PHE A 83 -24.62 4.77 -13.00
C PHE A 83 -26.06 4.62 -12.49
N ALA A 84 -26.24 3.88 -11.40
CA ALA A 84 -27.57 3.60 -10.84
C ALA A 84 -28.04 4.62 -9.77
N GLY A 85 -27.24 5.64 -9.43
CA GLY A 85 -27.54 6.58 -8.35
C GLY A 85 -26.85 6.22 -7.02
N PRO A 86 -27.07 7.01 -5.94
CA PRO A 86 -27.99 8.15 -5.81
C PRO A 86 -27.49 9.44 -6.47
N VAL A 87 -28.39 10.20 -7.11
CA VAL A 87 -28.07 11.49 -7.78
C VAL A 87 -28.11 12.70 -6.83
N ASN A 88 -28.51 12.50 -5.58
CA ASN A 88 -28.71 13.54 -4.57
C ASN A 88 -27.73 13.47 -3.39
N THR A 89 -26.86 12.47 -3.36
CA THR A 89 -25.82 12.34 -2.32
C THR A 89 -24.49 12.79 -2.92
N GLY A 90 -23.93 13.88 -2.39
CA GLY A 90 -22.62 14.35 -2.80
C GLY A 90 -21.47 13.52 -2.23
N GLY A 91 -20.31 13.57 -2.90
CA GLY A 91 -19.04 13.08 -2.38
C GLY A 91 -18.18 14.20 -1.80
N ARG A 92 -17.10 13.85 -1.09
CA ARG A 92 -16.09 14.83 -0.67
C ARG A 92 -15.04 14.99 -1.77
N LEU A 93 -14.97 16.18 -2.35
CA LEU A 93 -13.89 16.61 -3.23
C LEU A 93 -12.73 17.11 -2.38
N SER A 94 -11.52 16.66 -2.68
CA SER A 94 -10.29 17.12 -2.02
C SER A 94 -9.67 18.29 -2.76
N ASP A 95 -9.80 18.33 -4.09
CA ASP A 95 -9.05 19.26 -4.93
C ASP A 95 -9.68 19.47 -6.32
N VAL A 96 -9.36 20.59 -6.96
CA VAL A 96 -9.88 21.01 -8.29
C VAL A 96 -8.83 21.76 -9.08
N GLU A 97 -8.54 21.26 -10.29
CA GLU A 97 -7.54 21.84 -11.18
C GLU A 97 -8.15 22.19 -12.54
N MET A 98 -7.87 23.38 -13.05
CA MET A 98 -8.32 23.82 -14.37
C MET A 98 -7.14 23.91 -15.33
N ASN A 99 -7.32 23.47 -16.57
CA ASN A 99 -6.28 23.58 -17.58
C ASN A 99 -6.02 25.06 -17.89
N PRO A 100 -4.78 25.57 -17.76
CA PRO A 100 -4.47 26.98 -17.99
C PRO A 100 -4.56 27.41 -19.46
N ASN A 101 -4.50 26.46 -20.40
CA ASN A 101 -4.58 26.72 -21.84
C ASN A 101 -6.03 26.63 -22.36
N ASP A 102 -6.88 25.84 -21.71
CA ASP A 102 -8.27 25.63 -22.08
C ASP A 102 -9.16 25.51 -20.83
N MET A 103 -9.82 26.60 -20.45
CA MET A 103 -10.70 26.65 -19.28
C MET A 103 -11.98 25.82 -19.44
N SER A 104 -12.25 25.24 -20.61
CA SER A 104 -13.31 24.24 -20.75
C SER A 104 -12.94 22.90 -20.11
N ILE A 105 -11.64 22.65 -19.88
CA ILE A 105 -11.12 21.43 -19.29
C ILE A 105 -10.82 21.65 -17.81
N ALA A 106 -11.43 20.82 -16.97
CA ALA A 106 -11.20 20.81 -15.53
C ALA A 106 -11.15 19.39 -14.98
N TYR A 107 -10.47 19.23 -13.85
CA TYR A 107 -10.28 17.98 -13.14
C TYR A 107 -10.70 18.11 -11.69
N LEU A 108 -11.29 17.06 -11.14
CA LEU A 108 -11.67 16.97 -9.72
C LEU A 108 -11.02 15.75 -9.08
N GLY A 109 -10.36 15.96 -7.93
CA GLY A 109 -9.91 14.90 -7.04
C GLY A 109 -10.98 14.60 -6.00
N ALA A 110 -11.43 13.34 -5.91
CA ALA A 110 -12.37 12.89 -4.89
C ALA A 110 -11.65 12.07 -3.80
N ALA A 111 -12.04 12.31 -2.54
CA ALA A 111 -11.42 11.65 -1.38
C ALA A 111 -11.51 10.12 -1.39
N SER A 112 -12.48 9.54 -2.10
CA SER A 112 -12.62 8.08 -2.26
C SER A 112 -13.19 7.69 -3.63
N GLY A 113 -13.22 8.62 -4.60
CA GLY A 113 -13.90 8.45 -5.89
C GLY A 113 -12.98 8.54 -7.11
N GLY A 114 -11.67 8.72 -6.92
CA GLY A 114 -10.72 8.89 -8.01
C GLY A 114 -10.73 10.30 -8.58
N VAL A 115 -10.38 10.40 -9.87
CA VAL A 115 -10.31 11.67 -10.61
C VAL A 115 -11.41 11.70 -11.65
N PHE A 116 -12.08 12.85 -11.73
CA PHE A 116 -13.08 13.14 -12.75
C PHE A 116 -12.57 14.25 -13.67
N LYS A 117 -12.88 14.17 -14.96
CA LYS A 117 -12.56 15.17 -15.97
C LYS A 117 -13.85 15.75 -16.56
N SER A 118 -13.88 17.06 -16.73
CA SER A 118 -14.85 17.78 -17.56
C SER A 118 -14.13 18.37 -18.76
N THR A 119 -14.84 18.47 -19.88
CA THR A 119 -14.39 19.16 -21.11
C THR A 119 -15.44 20.16 -21.61
N ASP A 120 -16.36 20.56 -20.73
CA ASP A 120 -17.50 21.42 -21.05
C ASP A 120 -17.76 22.45 -19.94
N GLN A 121 -16.68 22.99 -19.35
CA GLN A 121 -16.73 24.00 -18.28
C GLN A 121 -17.44 23.52 -17.00
N GLY A 122 -17.36 22.21 -16.71
CA GLY A 122 -17.91 21.62 -15.50
C GLY A 122 -19.40 21.29 -15.56
N VAL A 123 -20.02 21.30 -16.75
CA VAL A 123 -21.41 20.91 -16.95
C VAL A 123 -21.57 19.39 -16.83
N THR A 124 -20.65 18.62 -17.39
CA THR A 124 -20.57 17.16 -17.26
C THR A 124 -19.20 16.69 -16.79
N TRP A 125 -19.19 15.55 -16.08
CA TRP A 125 -17.99 14.99 -15.45
C TRP A 125 -17.91 13.49 -15.74
N TYR A 126 -16.74 13.03 -16.17
CA TYR A 126 -16.47 11.63 -16.50
C TYR A 126 -15.32 11.09 -15.64
N PRO A 127 -15.43 9.87 -15.10
CA PRO A 127 -14.34 9.27 -14.33
C PRO A 127 -13.18 8.92 -15.27
N VAL A 128 -11.96 9.28 -14.88
CA VAL A 128 -10.72 8.99 -15.64
C VAL A 128 -9.71 8.16 -14.85
N PHE A 129 -10.09 7.70 -13.64
CA PHE A 129 -9.18 7.06 -12.69
C PHE A 129 -9.64 5.67 -12.21
N ASP A 130 -10.66 5.08 -12.83
CA ASP A 130 -11.29 3.82 -12.38
C ASP A 130 -10.36 2.60 -12.45
N THR A 131 -9.27 2.70 -13.22
CA THR A 131 -8.28 1.62 -13.36
C THR A 131 -7.21 1.66 -12.26
N ALA A 132 -7.18 2.70 -11.42
CA ALA A 132 -6.23 2.78 -10.32
C ALA A 132 -6.50 1.71 -9.24
N LEU A 133 -5.55 1.54 -8.33
CA LEU A 133 -5.65 0.59 -7.21
C LEU A 133 -6.25 1.21 -5.96
N SER A 134 -6.07 2.52 -5.83
CA SER A 134 -6.66 3.34 -4.78
C SER A 134 -7.36 4.49 -5.47
N LEU A 135 -8.62 4.71 -5.11
CA LEU A 135 -9.41 5.85 -5.56
C LEU A 135 -9.37 7.01 -4.55
N SER A 136 -8.52 6.91 -3.52
CA SER A 136 -8.36 7.98 -2.54
C SER A 136 -7.42 9.05 -3.08
N ILE A 137 -7.98 10.19 -3.47
CA ILE A 137 -7.22 11.35 -3.95
C ILE A 137 -7.14 12.39 -2.83
N GLY A 138 -5.94 12.91 -2.59
CA GLY A 138 -5.69 13.99 -1.63
C GLY A 138 -5.38 15.33 -2.29
N ASP A 139 -4.81 15.30 -3.49
CA ASP A 139 -4.29 16.44 -4.24
C ASP A 139 -4.11 16.01 -5.70
N ILE A 140 -4.30 16.92 -6.65
CA ILE A 140 -3.99 16.75 -8.07
C ILE A 140 -3.20 17.96 -8.58
N ALA A 141 -2.37 17.77 -9.59
CA ALA A 141 -1.67 18.87 -10.23
C ALA A 141 -1.55 18.61 -11.73
N LEU A 142 -1.66 19.67 -12.52
CA LEU A 142 -1.43 19.61 -13.97
C LEU A 142 0.00 20.02 -14.28
N ALA A 143 0.66 19.28 -15.16
CA ALA A 143 2.00 19.62 -15.60
C ALA A 143 1.97 20.93 -16.42
N PRO A 144 2.67 22.01 -16.02
CA PRO A 144 2.60 23.28 -16.75
C PRO A 144 3.09 23.19 -18.20
N SER A 145 4.00 22.27 -18.48
CA SER A 145 4.55 22.04 -19.82
C SER A 145 3.60 21.31 -20.76
N ASN A 146 2.64 20.56 -20.21
CA ASN A 146 1.66 19.80 -20.97
C ASN A 146 0.44 19.51 -20.08
N PRO A 147 -0.52 20.45 -20.00
CA PRO A 147 -1.65 20.34 -19.08
C PRO A 147 -2.82 19.49 -19.59
N ASP A 148 -2.67 18.84 -20.76
CA ASP A 148 -3.72 18.06 -21.42
C ASP A 148 -3.84 16.59 -20.94
#